data_AF-A0A925DSC4-F1
#
_entry.id   AF-A0A925DSC4-F1
#
_cell.length_a   1.000
_cell.length_b   1.000
_cell.length_c   1.000
_cell.angle_alpha   90.00
_cell.angle_beta   90.00
_cell.angle_gamma   90.00
#
_symmetry.space_group_name_H-M   'P 1'
#
loop_
_entity.id
_entity.type
_entity.pdbx_description
1 polymer ?
#
loop_
_entity_poly.entity_id
_entity_poly.type
_entity_poly.pdbx_seq_one_letter_code
_entity_poly.pdbx_strand_id
1 'polypeptide(L)'
;ALVGLKARAGYTNGYSDPEFIETLPVFQLPFLSPEKTYRTFQLDGDSMHPIPHGAYVIAEFVQDWRDIKNGTACIVLTTDEGAVFKIVDNKLKEDKTLLLSSLNKEYEPYEVKANEVKELWKFVHYMSKELPEEQMSADKLAATVMKMNEDLNLLKKRMK
;
A
#
# COMPACT_ATOMS: atom_id res chain seq x y z
N ALA A 1 -4.03 -9.48 -18.10
CA ALA A 1 -4.00 -8.67 -19.33
C ALA A 1 -4.78 -7.40 -19.10
N LEU A 2 -4.14 -6.23 -19.23
CA LEU A 2 -4.89 -5.00 -19.50
C LEU A 2 -5.59 -5.23 -20.83
N VAL A 3 -6.92 -5.26 -20.84
CA VAL A 3 -7.67 -5.49 -22.07
C VAL A 3 -7.55 -4.23 -22.91
N GLY A 4 -6.52 -4.16 -23.74
CA GLY A 4 -6.61 -3.41 -24.98
C GLY A 4 -7.78 -4.02 -25.76
N LEU A 5 -8.71 -3.18 -26.21
CA LEU A 5 -10.00 -3.50 -26.84
C LEU A 5 -9.96 -4.42 -28.10
N LYS A 6 -8.88 -5.15 -28.36
CA LYS A 6 -8.68 -6.07 -29.49
C LYS A 6 -8.55 -7.56 -29.11
N ALA A 7 -8.88 -7.97 -27.89
CA ALA A 7 -8.76 -9.37 -27.45
C ALA A 7 -10.10 -10.11 -27.27
N ARG A 8 -11.16 -9.72 -28.01
CA ARG A 8 -12.50 -10.33 -27.87
C ARG A 8 -12.80 -11.47 -28.87
N ALA A 9 -11.88 -11.79 -29.80
CA ALA A 9 -12.13 -12.75 -30.88
C ALA A 9 -11.28 -14.04 -30.86
N GLY A 10 -10.33 -14.19 -29.94
CA GLY A 10 -9.45 -15.37 -29.88
C GLY A 10 -9.84 -16.45 -28.87
N TYR A 11 -10.85 -16.20 -28.02
CA TYR A 11 -11.16 -17.07 -26.88
C TYR A 11 -11.93 -18.36 -27.23
N THR A 12 -12.32 -18.57 -28.49
CA THR A 12 -13.22 -19.68 -28.86
C THR A 12 -12.53 -20.92 -29.45
N ASN A 13 -11.23 -20.89 -29.81
CA ASN A 13 -10.68 -21.92 -30.72
C ASN A 13 -9.37 -22.62 -30.28
N GLY A 14 -9.06 -22.75 -28.98
CA GLY A 14 -7.84 -23.48 -28.59
C GLY A 14 -7.82 -23.92 -27.14
N TYR A 15 -8.64 -24.91 -26.78
CA TYR A 15 -8.73 -25.45 -25.42
C TYR A 15 -8.22 -26.90 -25.31
N SER A 16 -7.30 -27.34 -26.17
CA SER A 16 -6.93 -28.77 -26.23
C SER A 16 -5.45 -29.06 -26.38
N ASP A 17 -4.56 -28.13 -25.99
CA ASP A 17 -3.12 -28.40 -26.00
C ASP A 17 -2.51 -28.32 -24.57
N PRO A 18 -2.12 -29.46 -23.96
CA PRO A 18 -1.51 -29.51 -22.62
C PRO A 18 -0.15 -28.81 -22.51
N GLU A 19 0.55 -28.56 -23.63
CA GLU A 19 1.80 -27.77 -23.66
C GLU A 19 1.56 -26.25 -23.50
N PHE A 20 0.32 -25.78 -23.57
CA PHE A 20 -0.02 -24.35 -23.47
C PHE A 20 -0.03 -23.81 -22.02
N ILE A 21 -0.04 -24.69 -21.01
CA ILE A 21 -0.15 -24.28 -19.60
C ILE A 21 1.21 -23.91 -18.98
N GLU A 22 2.33 -24.35 -19.56
CA GLU A 22 3.68 -24.02 -19.08
C GLU A 22 4.20 -22.64 -19.51
N THR A 23 3.51 -21.97 -20.43
CA THR A 23 3.85 -20.62 -20.90
C THR A 23 2.72 -19.63 -20.67
N LEU A 24 1.92 -19.84 -19.61
CA LEU A 24 1.02 -18.79 -19.16
C LEU A 24 1.85 -17.54 -18.88
N PRO A 25 1.62 -16.42 -19.61
CA PRO A 25 2.39 -15.22 -19.41
C PRO A 25 2.21 -14.82 -17.95
N VAL A 26 3.33 -14.77 -17.23
CA VAL A 26 3.44 -14.16 -15.90
C VAL A 26 2.66 -12.86 -15.99
N PHE A 27 1.73 -12.61 -15.08
CA PHE A 27 0.86 -11.44 -15.12
C PHE A 27 1.73 -10.18 -15.13
N GLN A 28 2.04 -9.69 -16.33
CA GLN A 28 2.89 -8.52 -16.55
C GLN A 28 2.01 -7.30 -16.49
N LEU A 29 2.32 -6.43 -15.53
CA LEU A 29 1.71 -5.12 -15.43
C LEU A 29 2.38 -4.23 -16.49
N PRO A 30 1.67 -3.86 -17.59
CA PRO A 30 2.30 -3.23 -18.75
C PRO A 30 2.82 -1.81 -18.48
N PHE A 31 2.49 -1.24 -17.31
CA PHE A 31 2.96 0.05 -16.84
C PHE A 31 4.22 -0.03 -15.96
N LEU A 32 4.68 -1.24 -15.62
CA LEU A 32 5.94 -1.44 -14.91
C LEU A 32 7.10 -1.60 -15.89
N SER A 33 8.27 -1.07 -15.55
CA SER A 33 9.44 -1.18 -16.40
C SER A 33 9.97 -2.62 -16.43
N PRO A 34 10.22 -3.24 -17.58
CA PRO A 34 10.77 -4.59 -17.65
C PRO A 34 12.20 -4.69 -17.12
N GLU A 35 12.92 -3.57 -17.02
CA GLU A 35 14.31 -3.52 -16.54
C GLU A 35 14.43 -3.57 -15.01
N LYS A 36 13.30 -3.45 -14.30
CA LYS A 36 13.27 -3.34 -12.84
C LYS A 36 12.75 -4.62 -12.22
N THR A 37 13.25 -4.94 -11.03
CA THR A 37 12.80 -6.09 -10.26
C THR A 37 11.66 -5.65 -9.33
N TYR A 38 10.53 -6.35 -9.40
CA TYR A 38 9.38 -6.09 -8.54
C TYR A 38 9.01 -7.33 -7.73
N ARG A 39 8.49 -7.13 -6.53
CA ARG A 39 7.87 -8.17 -5.72
C ARG A 39 6.55 -7.67 -5.17
N THR A 40 5.60 -8.60 -5.02
CA THR A 40 4.32 -8.32 -4.38
C THR A 40 4.35 -8.84 -2.95
N PHE A 41 3.89 -8.03 -2.01
CA PHE A 41 3.78 -8.34 -0.59
C PHE A 41 2.32 -8.22 -0.18
N GLN A 42 1.78 -9.25 0.46
CA GLN A 42 0.46 -9.15 1.07
C GLN A 42 0.64 -8.48 2.43
N LEU A 43 -0.08 -7.39 2.68
CA LEU A 43 -0.05 -6.75 3.99
C LEU A 43 -0.92 -7.55 4.96
N ASP A 44 -0.37 -7.78 6.16
CA ASP A 44 -1.07 -8.36 7.29
C ASP A 44 -1.13 -7.32 8.43
N GLY A 45 -2.29 -7.14 9.04
CA GLY A 45 -2.58 -6.16 10.08
C GLY A 45 -3.34 -4.88 9.64
N ASP A 46 -3.88 -4.16 10.62
CA ASP A 46 -4.73 -2.96 10.46
C ASP A 46 -3.95 -1.63 10.54
N SER A 47 -2.63 -1.71 10.76
CA SER A 47 -1.78 -0.59 11.16
C SER A 47 -1.47 0.42 10.05
N MET A 48 -2.04 0.27 8.85
CA MET A 48 -1.60 0.96 7.63
C MET A 48 -2.69 1.76 6.92
N HIS A 49 -3.61 2.41 7.63
CA HIS A 49 -4.52 3.41 7.03
C HIS A 49 -3.71 4.48 6.26
N PRO A 50 -4.02 4.78 4.99
CA PRO A 50 -5.25 4.48 4.24
C PRO A 50 -5.22 3.21 3.35
N ILE A 51 -4.19 2.37 3.41
CA ILE A 51 -4.14 1.12 2.65
C ILE A 51 -5.03 0.08 3.35
N PRO A 52 -6.02 -0.51 2.65
CA PRO A 52 -6.90 -1.51 3.25
C PRO A 52 -6.13 -2.75 3.73
N HIS A 53 -6.67 -3.40 4.76
CA HIS A 53 -6.16 -4.69 5.22
C HIS A 53 -6.22 -5.73 4.09
N GLY A 54 -5.24 -6.65 4.06
CA GLY A 54 -5.18 -7.70 3.05
C GLY A 54 -4.86 -7.22 1.62
N ALA A 55 -4.54 -5.93 1.44
CA ALA A 55 -4.09 -5.39 0.17
C ALA A 55 -2.72 -5.96 -0.22
N TYR A 56 -2.52 -6.10 -1.52
CA TYR A 56 -1.25 -6.51 -2.13
C TYR A 56 -0.46 -5.27 -2.53
N VAL A 57 0.71 -5.08 -1.94
CA VAL A 57 1.64 -4.01 -2.28
C VAL A 57 2.64 -4.51 -3.31
N ILE A 58 2.77 -3.80 -4.41
CA ILE A 58 3.82 -3.99 -5.42
C ILE A 58 4.94 -2.99 -5.14
N ALA A 59 6.14 -3.50 -4.94
CA ALA A 59 7.32 -2.71 -4.65
C ALA A 59 8.49 -3.06 -5.58
N GLU A 60 9.29 -2.05 -5.90
CA GLU A 60 10.48 -2.10 -6.74
C GLU A 60 11.74 -2.32 -5.88
N PHE A 61 12.60 -3.27 -6.24
CA PHE A 61 13.84 -3.52 -5.53
C PHE A 61 14.78 -2.31 -5.59
N VAL A 62 15.30 -1.90 -4.43
CA VAL A 62 16.26 -0.80 -4.35
C VAL A 62 17.68 -1.35 -4.25
N GLN A 63 18.45 -1.20 -5.32
CA GLN A 63 19.86 -1.62 -5.36
C GLN A 63 20.76 -0.68 -4.53
N ASP A 64 20.57 0.63 -4.68
CA ASP A 64 21.31 1.64 -3.92
C ASP A 64 20.38 2.40 -2.98
N TRP A 65 20.53 2.13 -1.68
CA TRP A 65 19.67 2.75 -0.67
C TRP A 65 19.93 4.24 -0.51
N ARG A 66 21.04 4.78 -1.03
CA ARG A 66 21.34 6.23 -1.01
C ARG A 66 20.43 7.03 -1.94
N ASP A 67 19.77 6.38 -2.90
CA ASP A 67 18.85 7.01 -3.84
C ASP A 67 17.45 7.22 -3.24
N ILE A 68 17.19 6.66 -2.05
CA ILE A 68 15.92 6.84 -1.35
C ILE A 68 15.87 8.24 -0.76
N LYS A 69 14.83 8.98 -1.17
CA LYS A 69 14.48 10.28 -0.60
C LYS A 69 13.73 10.08 0.71
N ASN A 70 13.91 11.01 1.63
CA ASN A 70 13.16 11.07 2.87
C ASN A 70 11.65 11.14 2.59
N GLY A 71 10.85 10.48 3.44
CA GLY A 71 9.42 10.33 3.27
C GLY A 71 8.99 9.29 2.22
N THR A 72 9.90 8.42 1.73
CA THR A 72 9.53 7.40 0.74
C THR A 72 8.92 6.19 1.42
N ALA A 73 7.76 5.74 0.95
CA ALA A 73 7.16 4.49 1.40
C ALA A 73 7.92 3.28 0.85
N CYS A 74 8.31 2.35 1.72
CA CYS A 74 9.06 1.16 1.36
C CYS A 74 8.57 -0.06 2.16
N ILE A 75 8.75 -1.25 1.58
CA ILE A 75 8.84 -2.50 2.33
C ILE A 75 10.31 -2.67 2.74
N VAL A 76 10.55 -2.78 4.04
CA VAL A 76 11.86 -3.02 4.65
C VAL A 76 11.87 -4.46 5.13
N LEU A 77 12.79 -5.27 4.64
CA LEU A 77 12.99 -6.62 5.15
C LEU A 77 14.09 -6.57 6.22
N THR A 78 13.71 -6.68 7.48
CA THR A 78 14.66 -6.73 8.59
C THR A 78 14.97 -8.17 8.99
N THR A 79 16.06 -8.37 9.72
CA THR A 79 16.45 -9.69 10.23
C THR A 79 15.49 -10.21 11.29
N ASP A 80 14.96 -9.31 12.12
CA ASP A 80 14.20 -9.68 13.33
C ASP A 80 12.68 -9.67 13.10
N GLU A 81 12.15 -8.71 12.32
CA GLU A 81 10.70 -8.52 12.15
C GLU A 81 10.17 -9.08 10.81
N GLY A 82 11.06 -9.44 9.89
CA GLY A 82 10.67 -9.78 8.53
C GLY A 82 10.30 -8.54 7.71
N ALA A 83 9.31 -8.68 6.81
CA ALA A 83 8.95 -7.62 5.87
C ALA A 83 7.92 -6.66 6.49
N VAL A 84 8.30 -5.40 6.68
CA VAL A 84 7.44 -4.35 7.24
C VAL A 84 7.26 -3.21 6.23
N PHE A 85 6.04 -2.66 6.13
CA PHE A 85 5.79 -1.47 5.31
C PHE A 85 5.91 -0.20 6.16
N LYS A 86 6.83 0.70 5.79
CA LYS A 86 7.15 1.91 6.56
C LYS A 86 7.47 3.08 5.62
N ILE A 87 7.30 4.29 6.14
CA ILE A 87 7.90 5.49 5.56
C ILE A 87 9.36 5.56 6.01
N VAL A 88 10.27 5.67 5.06
CA VAL A 88 11.71 5.64 5.29
C VAL A 88 12.31 7.04 5.14
N ASP A 89 13.00 7.47 6.19
CA ASP A 89 13.93 8.59 6.13
C ASP A 89 15.37 8.08 6.14
N ASN A 90 16.14 8.53 5.15
CA ASN A 90 17.46 8.03 4.84
C ASN A 90 18.53 8.79 5.64
N LYS A 91 18.99 8.19 6.73
CA LYS A 91 20.08 8.71 7.57
C LYS A 91 21.40 7.96 7.36
N LEU A 92 21.56 7.27 6.22
CA LEU A 92 22.72 6.40 5.99
C LEU A 92 24.06 7.17 5.97
N LYS A 93 24.05 8.44 5.55
CA LYS A 93 25.25 9.29 5.49
C LYS A 93 25.70 9.81 6.86
N GLU A 94 24.74 10.06 7.74
CA GLU A 94 24.96 10.68 9.05
C GLU A 94 25.24 9.60 10.10
N ASP A 95 24.31 8.64 10.22
CA ASP A 95 24.28 7.70 11.34
C ASP A 95 24.35 6.22 10.90
N LYS A 96 24.38 5.95 9.59
CA LYS A 96 24.28 4.60 9.01
C LYS A 96 22.98 3.87 9.41
N THR A 97 21.93 4.63 9.66
CA THR A 97 20.61 4.14 10.03
C THR A 97 19.56 4.54 9.00
N LEU A 98 18.40 3.88 9.06
CA LEU A 98 17.16 4.27 8.43
C LEU A 98 16.15 4.55 9.54
N LEU A 99 15.49 5.70 9.49
CA LEU A 99 14.38 6.00 10.40
C LEU A 99 13.08 5.51 9.75
N LEU A 100 12.39 4.60 10.44
CA LEU A 100 11.17 3.95 9.98
C LEU A 100 9.96 4.52 10.71
N SER A 101 9.05 5.11 9.97
CA SER A 101 7.81 5.70 10.49
C SER A 101 6.59 4.93 9.97
N SER A 102 5.57 4.74 10.82
CA SER A 102 4.28 4.18 10.39
C SER A 102 3.41 5.26 9.74
N LEU A 103 2.50 4.87 8.85
CA LEU A 103 1.44 5.77 8.40
C LEU A 103 0.40 6.05 9.50
N ASN A 104 0.22 5.09 10.42
CA ASN A 104 -0.57 5.31 11.63
C ASN A 104 0.29 6.02 12.69
N LYS A 105 -0.12 7.25 13.06
CA LYS A 105 0.55 8.11 14.04
C LYS A 105 0.57 7.56 15.47
N GLU A 106 -0.21 6.53 15.76
CA GLU A 106 -0.19 5.84 17.05
C GLU A 106 1.11 5.07 17.30
N TYR A 107 1.86 4.75 16.23
CA TYR A 107 3.14 4.05 16.32
C TYR A 107 4.30 5.03 16.21
N GLU A 108 5.15 5.05 17.22
CA GLU A 108 6.34 5.92 17.23
C GLU A 108 7.36 5.47 16.18
N PRO A 109 8.03 6.42 15.49
CA PRO A 109 9.15 6.12 14.61
C PRO A 109 10.32 5.48 15.37
N TYR A 110 11.02 4.57 14.72
CA TYR A 110 12.22 3.92 15.28
C TYR A 110 13.32 3.81 14.24
N GLU A 111 14.57 3.78 14.71
CA GLU A 111 15.75 3.64 13.84
C GLU A 111 16.18 2.19 13.72
N VAL A 112 16.57 1.80 12.50
CA VAL A 112 17.14 0.49 12.21
C VAL A 112 18.50 0.70 11.56
N LYS A 113 19.50 -0.09 11.97
CA LYS A 113 20.83 0.01 11.38
C LYS A 113 20.86 -0.63 10.01
N ALA A 114 21.67 -0.09 9.11
CA ALA A 114 21.77 -0.60 7.74
C ALA A 114 22.15 -2.09 7.65
N ASN A 115 22.87 -2.63 8.65
CA ASN A 115 23.26 -4.03 8.70
C ASN A 115 22.14 -4.99 9.15
N GLU A 116 21.09 -4.47 9.78
CA GLU A 116 19.92 -5.24 10.23
C GLU A 116 18.87 -5.39 9.11
N VAL A 117 18.96 -4.52 8.10
CA VAL A 117 18.13 -4.53 6.88
C VAL A 117 18.75 -5.47 5.85
N LYS A 118 17.97 -6.42 5.33
CA LYS A 118 18.38 -7.38 4.29
C LYS A 118 18.03 -6.89 2.90
N GLU A 119 16.81 -6.39 2.74
CA GLU A 119 16.31 -5.90 1.46
C GLU A 119 15.46 -4.65 1.67
N LEU A 120 15.43 -3.80 0.66
CA LEU A 120 14.63 -2.59 0.65
C LEU A 120 13.89 -2.49 -0.67
N TRP A 121 12.58 -2.33 -0.60
CA TRP A 121 11.70 -2.30 -1.76
C TRP A 121 10.85 -1.04 -1.73
N LYS A 122 11.02 -0.17 -2.71
CA LYS A 122 10.28 1.07 -2.83
C LYS A 122 8.86 0.81 -3.29
N PHE A 123 7.87 1.37 -2.59
CA PHE A 123 6.47 1.28 -2.98
C PHE A 123 6.21 1.85 -4.38
N VAL A 124 5.36 1.17 -5.16
CA VAL A 124 4.92 1.64 -6.48
C VAL A 124 3.39 1.64 -6.59
N HIS A 125 2.75 0.51 -6.27
CA HIS A 125 1.30 0.37 -6.35
C HIS A 125 0.78 -0.53 -5.22
N TYR A 126 -0.52 -0.44 -4.94
CA TYR A 126 -1.23 -1.47 -4.18
C TYR A 126 -2.49 -1.93 -4.93
N MET A 127 -2.95 -3.13 -4.64
CA MET A 127 -4.20 -3.71 -5.13
C MET A 127 -5.02 -4.14 -3.93
N SER A 128 -6.22 -3.59 -3.79
CA SER A 128 -7.20 -4.03 -2.80
C SER A 128 -8.34 -4.78 -3.48
N LYS A 129 -8.90 -5.79 -2.79
CA LYS A 129 -10.17 -6.42 -3.18
C LYS A 129 -11.37 -5.63 -2.69
N GLU A 130 -11.17 -4.83 -1.64
CA GLU A 130 -12.19 -3.99 -1.05
C GLU A 130 -12.32 -2.72 -1.88
N LEU A 131 -13.55 -2.41 -2.29
CA LEU A 131 -13.86 -1.09 -2.80
C LEU A 131 -13.78 -0.12 -1.62
N PRO A 132 -13.09 1.03 -1.76
CA PRO A 132 -13.06 2.02 -0.70
C PRO A 132 -14.50 2.41 -0.36
N GLU A 133 -14.93 2.16 0.88
CA GLU A 133 -16.21 2.65 1.37
C GLU A 133 -16.19 4.18 1.35
N GLU A 134 -17.33 4.82 1.02
CA GLU A 134 -17.45 6.26 1.16
C GLU A 134 -17.22 6.65 2.62
N GLN A 135 -15.99 7.06 2.95
CA GLN A 135 -15.72 7.70 4.22
C GLN A 135 -16.62 8.94 4.30
N MET A 136 -17.48 9.01 5.33
CA MET A 136 -18.23 10.23 5.61
C MET A 136 -17.23 11.38 5.68
N SER A 137 -17.36 12.35 4.78
CA SER A 137 -16.48 13.52 4.81
C SER A 137 -16.60 14.20 6.17
N ALA A 138 -15.50 14.80 6.63
CA ALA A 138 -15.50 15.58 7.86
C ALA A 138 -16.62 16.64 7.85
N ASP A 139 -16.95 17.18 6.67
CA ASP A 139 -18.05 18.12 6.47
C ASP A 139 -19.44 17.49 6.72
N LYS A 140 -19.69 16.27 6.23
CA LYS A 140 -20.95 15.53 6.49
C LYS A 140 -21.08 15.21 7.99
N LEU A 141 -19.98 14.87 8.64
CA LEU A 141 -19.95 14.61 10.09
C LEU A 141 -20.23 15.89 10.87
N ALA A 142 -19.57 17.00 10.53
CA ALA A 142 -19.80 18.31 11.16
C ALA A 142 -21.25 18.77 11.00
N ALA A 143 -21.83 18.63 9.81
CA ALA A 143 -23.23 18.96 9.55
C ALA A 143 -24.19 18.11 10.40
N THR A 144 -23.90 16.81 10.55
CA THR A 144 -24.70 15.90 11.38
C THR A 144 -24.62 16.27 12.85
N VAL A 145 -23.43 16.58 13.36
CA VAL A 145 -23.23 17.04 14.76
C VAL A 145 -23.94 18.37 15.02
N MET A 146 -23.86 19.33 14.09
CA MET A 146 -24.58 20.61 14.22
C MET A 146 -26.09 20.38 14.30
N LYS A 147 -26.63 19.53 13.42
CA LYS A 147 -28.06 19.19 13.41
C LYS A 147 -28.50 18.50 14.71
N MET A 148 -27.71 17.56 15.23
CA MET A 148 -27.98 16.93 16.52
C MET A 148 -28.01 17.93 17.68
N ASN A 149 -27.09 18.91 17.68
CA ASN A 149 -27.06 19.94 18.71
C ASN A 149 -28.29 20.86 18.63
N GLU A 150 -28.78 21.15 17.43
CA GLU A 150 -30.01 21.91 17.21
C GLU A 150 -31.24 21.14 17.72
N ASP A 151 -31.35 19.84 17.38
CA ASP A 151 -32.43 18.96 17.85
C ASP A 151 -32.44 18.83 19.38
N LEU A 152 -31.27 18.70 20.02
CA LEU A 152 -31.13 18.68 21.48
C LEU A 152 -31.61 19.99 22.13
N ASN A 153 -31.31 21.13 21.52
CA ASN A 153 -31.75 22.43 22.02
C ASN A 153 -33.27 22.60 21.89
N LEU A 154 -33.87 22.08 20.82
CA LEU A 154 -35.32 22.06 20.63
C LEU A 154 -36.00 21.15 21.67
N LEU A 155 -35.43 19.98 21.95
CA LEU A 155 -35.94 19.09 23.01
C LEU A 155 -35.85 19.74 24.40
N LYS A 156 -34.73 20.38 24.73
CA LYS A 156 -34.58 21.13 26.00
C LYS A 156 -35.59 22.26 26.15
N LYS A 157 -35.94 22.94 25.05
CA LYS A 157 -36.99 23.98 25.06
C LYS A 157 -38.39 23.42 25.26
N ARG A 158 -38.67 22.20 24.83
CA ARG A 158 -39.98 21.52 25.03
C ARG A 158 -40.13 20.89 26.41
N MET A 159 -39.03 20.64 27.11
CA MET A 159 -39.02 20.10 28.48
C MET A 159 -39.04 21.18 29.58
N LYS A 160 -39.04 22.46 29.18
CA LYS A 160 -39.29 23.62 30.06
C LYS A 160 -40.74 24.07 29.89
#